data_AF-A0A9W7AL82-F1
#
_entry.id   AF-A0A9W7AL82-F1
#
_cell.length_a   1.000
_cell.length_b   1.000
_cell.length_c   1.000
_cell.angle_alpha   90.00
_cell.angle_beta   90.00
_cell.angle_gamma   90.00
#
_symmetry.space_group_name_H-M   'P 1'
#
loop_
_entity.id
_entity.type
_entity.pdbx_description
1 polymer ?
#
loop_
_entity_poly.entity_id
_entity_poly.type
_entity_poly.pdbx_seq_one_letter_code
_entity_poly.pdbx_strand_id
1 'polypeptide(L)'
;MCTSKPSPPLGNAARTGVVKKGDVVVMCSATFGDQLWSTRGCGLPRVLNAIKVRAGPTVTLVLESSGEGKGRGENNRRAVAAREEARKKAQEKKDKLLAELEDDEKKLKKGLFGLW
;
A
#
# COMPACT_ATOMS: atom_id res chain seq x y z
N MET A 1 13.53 -30.50 -5.76
CA MET A 1 14.37 -30.33 -6.97
C MET A 1 13.44 -30.33 -8.18
N CYS A 2 13.12 -29.16 -8.73
CA CYS A 2 12.35 -29.03 -9.96
C CYS A 2 13.25 -28.42 -11.03
N THR A 3 13.42 -29.18 -12.09
CA THR A 3 14.43 -29.07 -13.14
C THR A 3 14.24 -27.82 -14.00
N SER A 4 15.36 -27.19 -14.31
CA SER A 4 15.51 -26.03 -15.19
C SER A 4 15.07 -26.37 -16.61
N LYS A 5 13.84 -26.00 -16.98
CA LYS A 5 13.48 -25.84 -18.40
C LYS A 5 14.40 -24.78 -19.02
N PRO A 6 15.00 -25.04 -20.20
CA PRO A 6 15.75 -24.02 -20.91
C PRO A 6 14.78 -22.89 -21.25
N SER A 7 15.11 -21.67 -20.82
CA SER A 7 14.31 -20.49 -21.15
C SER A 7 14.26 -20.31 -22.68
N PRO A 8 13.15 -19.80 -23.24
CA PRO A 8 13.08 -19.42 -24.66
C PRO A 8 14.23 -18.45 -25.03
N PRO A 9 14.55 -18.25 -26.33
CA PRO A 9 15.62 -17.33 -26.76
C PRO A 9 15.48 -16.03 -25.99
N LEU A 10 16.55 -15.63 -25.29
CA LEU A 10 16.51 -14.65 -24.18
C LEU A 10 15.58 -13.48 -24.54
N GLY A 11 14.42 -13.41 -23.88
CA GLY A 11 13.48 -12.31 -24.05
C GLY A 11 14.13 -10.97 -23.69
N ASN A 12 13.52 -9.85 -24.07
CA ASN A 12 14.09 -8.51 -23.85
C ASN A 12 14.56 -8.29 -22.40
N ALA A 13 13.79 -8.78 -21.41
CA ALA A 13 14.17 -8.70 -19.99
C ALA A 13 15.40 -9.56 -19.61
N ALA A 14 15.62 -10.69 -20.28
CA ALA A 14 16.79 -11.54 -20.05
C ALA A 14 18.03 -10.99 -20.76
N ARG A 15 17.87 -10.28 -21.88
CA ARG A 15 18.98 -9.65 -22.63
C ARG A 15 19.58 -8.43 -21.94
N THR A 16 18.78 -7.68 -21.17
CA THR A 16 19.26 -6.45 -20.54
C THR A 16 20.16 -6.70 -19.33
N GLY A 17 20.05 -7.87 -18.68
CA GLY A 17 20.78 -8.18 -17.44
C GLY A 17 20.36 -7.35 -16.22
N VAL A 18 19.44 -6.40 -16.39
CA VAL A 18 18.91 -5.52 -15.33
C VAL A 18 17.87 -6.26 -14.47
N VAL A 19 17.13 -7.20 -15.07
CA VAL A 19 16.08 -7.95 -14.38
C VAL A 19 16.63 -9.28 -13.89
N LYS A 20 16.55 -9.52 -12.58
CA LYS A 20 16.96 -10.79 -11.97
C LYS A 20 15.74 -11.59 -11.53
N LYS A 21 15.89 -12.92 -11.52
CA LYS A 21 14.88 -13.80 -10.94
C LYS A 21 14.73 -13.46 -9.45
N GLY A 22 13.51 -13.10 -9.04
CA GLY A 22 13.20 -12.73 -7.65
C GLY A 22 12.96 -11.24 -7.44
N ASP A 23 13.21 -10.38 -8.43
CA ASP A 23 12.85 -8.97 -8.35
C ASP A 23 11.32 -8.79 -8.42
N VAL A 24 10.81 -7.79 -7.70
CA VAL A 24 9.37 -7.52 -7.57
C VAL A 24 9.01 -6.30 -8.40
N VAL A 25 7.99 -6.41 -9.26
CA VAL A 25 7.43 -5.29 -10.02
C VAL A 25 6.58 -4.42 -9.10
N VAL A 26 7.00 -3.16 -8.91
CA VAL A 26 6.33 -2.19 -8.03
C VAL A 26 5.49 -1.20 -8.81
N MET A 27 5.95 -0.80 -9.99
CA MET A 27 5.18 0.02 -10.91
C MET A 27 5.30 -0.49 -12.34
N CYS A 28 4.22 -0.31 -13.09
CA CYS A 28 4.14 -0.62 -14.51
C CYS A 28 3.61 0.61 -15.26
N SER A 29 4.05 0.81 -16.50
CA SER A 29 3.45 1.80 -17.38
C SER A 29 1.96 1.49 -17.59
N ALA A 30 1.15 2.53 -17.78
CA ALA A 30 -0.22 2.40 -18.20
C ALA A 30 -0.32 1.74 -19.58
N THR A 31 -1.51 1.22 -19.89
CA THR A 31 -1.82 0.66 -21.22
C THR A 31 -1.70 1.72 -22.32
N PHE A 32 -2.04 2.96 -21.98
CA PHE A 32 -1.98 4.12 -22.86
C PHE A 32 -1.10 5.21 -22.23
N GLY A 33 -0.14 5.71 -23.00
CA GLY A 33 0.83 6.70 -22.53
C GLY A 33 1.95 6.09 -21.67
N ASP A 34 2.77 6.98 -21.10
CA ASP A 34 3.99 6.61 -20.37
C ASP A 34 3.89 6.82 -18.86
N GLN A 35 2.68 7.12 -18.36
CA GLN A 35 2.45 7.26 -16.93
C GLN A 35 2.62 5.91 -16.23
N LEU A 36 3.30 5.92 -15.08
CA LEU A 36 3.49 4.75 -14.24
C LEU A 36 2.36 4.67 -13.21
N TRP A 37 1.87 3.46 -12.96
CA TRP A 37 0.91 3.18 -11.91
C TRP A 37 1.43 2.07 -10.98
N SER A 38 1.03 2.12 -9.72
CA SER A 38 1.48 1.18 -8.69
C SER A 38 0.85 -0.20 -8.90
N THR A 39 1.67 -1.23 -9.06
CA THR A 39 1.25 -2.63 -9.16
C THR A 39 1.24 -3.35 -7.82
N ARG A 40 1.50 -2.64 -6.71
CA ARG A 40 1.50 -3.20 -5.35
C ARG A 40 0.08 -3.61 -4.96
N GLY A 41 -0.08 -4.87 -4.54
CA GLY A 41 -1.40 -5.43 -4.21
C GLY A 41 -2.25 -5.81 -5.43
N CYS A 42 -1.72 -5.68 -6.65
CA CYS A 42 -2.39 -6.16 -7.85
C CYS A 42 -2.10 -7.63 -8.08
N GLY A 43 -3.13 -8.41 -8.42
CA GLY A 43 -2.93 -9.81 -8.82
C GLY A 43 -2.07 -9.92 -10.07
N LEU A 44 -1.25 -10.98 -10.14
CA LEU A 44 -0.41 -11.29 -11.30
C LEU A 44 -1.14 -11.16 -12.66
N PRO A 45 -2.40 -11.61 -12.82
CA PRO A 45 -3.11 -11.48 -14.09
C PRO A 45 -3.29 -10.03 -14.56
N ARG A 46 -3.50 -9.08 -13.64
CA ARG A 46 -3.71 -7.67 -13.97
C ARG A 46 -2.44 -7.05 -14.55
N VAL A 47 -1.29 -7.33 -13.93
CA VAL A 47 0.02 -6.84 -14.39
C VAL A 47 0.37 -7.47 -15.74
N LEU A 48 0.15 -8.79 -15.90
CA LEU A 48 0.39 -9.47 -17.17
C LEU A 48 -0.48 -8.92 -18.29
N ASN A 49 -1.77 -8.66 -18.03
CA ASN A 49 -2.65 -8.08 -19.03
C ASN A 49 -2.21 -6.67 -19.44
N ALA A 50 -1.82 -5.83 -18.47
CA ALA A 50 -1.30 -4.49 -18.77
C ALA A 50 -0.06 -4.51 -19.69
N ILE A 51 0.84 -5.49 -19.49
CA ILE A 51 2.02 -5.69 -20.34
C ILE A 51 1.62 -6.18 -21.74
N LYS A 52 0.68 -7.13 -21.82
CA LYS A 52 0.27 -7.77 -23.08
C LYS A 52 -0.53 -6.84 -24.00
N VAL A 53 -1.38 -6.00 -23.43
CA VAL A 53 -2.31 -5.14 -24.19
C VAL A 53 -1.81 -3.71 -24.37
N ARG A 54 -0.55 -3.42 -23.99
CA ARG A 54 0.01 -2.07 -24.09
C ARG A 54 0.01 -1.60 -25.55
N ALA A 55 -0.50 -0.38 -25.77
CA ALA A 55 -0.35 0.32 -27.03
C ALA A 55 1.04 1.00 -27.06
N GLY A 56 2.06 0.30 -27.55
CA GLY A 56 3.41 0.85 -27.70
C GLY A 56 4.48 -0.24 -27.88
N PRO A 57 5.70 0.13 -28.34
CA PRO A 57 6.77 -0.82 -28.62
C PRO A 57 7.49 -1.34 -27.37
N THR A 58 7.45 -0.60 -26.26
CA THR A 58 8.20 -0.92 -25.03
C THR A 58 7.30 -0.81 -23.81
N VAL A 59 7.71 -1.45 -22.70
CA VAL A 59 7.05 -1.36 -21.39
C VAL A 59 8.05 -0.80 -20.38
N THR A 60 7.64 0.19 -19.58
CA THR A 60 8.48 0.73 -18.50
C THR A 60 8.08 0.06 -17.19
N LEU A 61 9.02 -0.60 -16.54
CA LEU A 61 8.82 -1.30 -15.28
C LEU A 61 9.76 -0.77 -14.22
N VAL A 62 9.24 -0.58 -13.01
CA VAL A 62 10.04 -0.26 -11.82
C VAL A 62 10.12 -1.51 -10.96
N LEU A 63 11.34 -1.95 -10.69
CA LEU A 63 11.64 -3.18 -9.97
C LEU A 63 12.25 -2.84 -8.61
N GLU A 64 11.79 -3.50 -7.56
CA GLU A 64 12.49 -3.55 -6.27
C GLU A 64 13.25 -4.89 -6.20
N SER A 65 14.52 -4.85 -5.81
CA SER A 65 15.27 -6.09 -5.64
C SER A 65 14.82 -6.83 -4.39
N SER A 66 14.90 -8.17 -4.43
CA SER A 66 14.48 -9.04 -3.32
C SER A 66 15.16 -8.75 -1.98
N GLY A 67 16.35 -8.13 -1.99
CA GLY A 67 17.07 -7.67 -0.80
C GLY A 67 16.52 -6.38 -0.18
N GLU A 68 16.01 -5.45 -0.99
CA GLU A 68 15.53 -4.14 -0.53
C GLU A 68 14.07 -4.16 -0.08
N GLY A 69 13.26 -5.08 -0.61
CA GLY A 69 11.83 -5.20 -0.28
C GLY A 69 11.54 -5.57 1.19
N LYS A 70 12.45 -6.30 1.86
CA LYS A 70 12.25 -6.78 3.24
C LYS A 70 12.17 -5.63 4.25
N GLY A 71 13.08 -4.65 4.16
CA GLY A 71 13.09 -3.51 5.09
C GLY A 71 11.87 -2.60 4.93
N ARG A 72 11.37 -2.45 3.69
CA ARG A 72 10.23 -1.57 3.40
C ARG A 72 8.89 -2.18 3.81
N GLY A 73 8.74 -3.50 3.68
CA GLY A 73 7.57 -4.22 4.17
C GLY A 73 7.42 -4.12 5.70
N GLU A 74 8.53 -4.21 6.43
CA GLU A 74 8.57 -4.03 7.88
C GLU A 74 8.20 -2.59 8.28
N ASN A 75 8.75 -1.59 7.59
CA ASN A 75 8.42 -0.17 7.82
C ASN A 75 6.94 0.12 7.56
N ASN A 76 6.34 -0.47 6.52
CA ASN A 76 4.91 -0.30 6.25
C ASN A 76 4.03 -0.94 7.33
N ARG A 77 4.37 -2.16 7.79
CA ARG A 77 3.66 -2.80 8.91
C ARG A 77 3.74 -1.97 10.19
N ARG A 78 4.92 -1.43 10.51
CA ARG A 78 5.10 -0.52 11.66
C ARG A 78 4.29 0.76 11.51
N ALA A 79 4.26 1.37 10.32
CA ALA A 79 3.47 2.57 10.05
C ALA A 79 1.96 2.31 10.16
N VAL A 80 1.47 1.15 9.71
CA VAL A 80 0.07 0.74 9.86
C VAL A 80 -0.27 0.52 11.33
N ALA A 81 0.56 -0.21 12.07
CA ALA A 81 0.35 -0.44 13.50
C ALA A 81 0.33 0.87 14.31
N ALA A 82 1.27 1.79 14.02
CA ALA A 82 1.31 3.11 14.66
C ALA A 82 0.07 3.96 14.35
N ARG A 83 -0.48 3.87 13.13
CA ARG A 83 -1.73 4.56 12.75
C ARG A 83 -2.94 4.00 13.48
N GLU A 84 -3.04 2.67 13.62
CA GLU A 84 -4.13 2.05 14.37
C GLU A 84 -4.07 2.40 15.86
N GLU A 85 -2.88 2.41 16.46
CA GLU A 85 -2.70 2.79 17.85
C GLU A 85 -3.06 4.27 18.08
N ALA A 86 -2.63 5.16 17.19
CA ALA A 86 -3.00 6.57 17.22
C ALA A 86 -4.53 6.76 17.09
N ARG A 87 -5.19 5.96 16.24
CA ARG A 87 -6.65 6.00 16.06
C ARG A 87 -7.39 5.54 17.32
N LYS A 88 -6.91 4.48 17.99
CA LYS A 88 -7.47 4.02 19.26
C LYS A 88 -7.33 5.06 20.37
N LYS A 89 -6.12 5.61 20.55
CA LYS A 89 -5.87 6.68 21.53
C LYS A 89 -6.69 7.94 21.25
N ALA A 90 -6.91 8.29 19.98
CA ALA A 90 -7.77 9.41 19.61
C ALA A 90 -9.24 9.13 19.92
N GLN A 91 -9.70 7.88 19.74
CA GLN A 91 -11.06 7.48 20.09
C GLN A 91 -11.29 7.52 21.60
N GLU A 92 -10.38 6.94 22.39
CA GLU A 92 -10.45 6.95 23.86
C GLU A 92 -10.49 8.38 24.43
N LYS A 93 -9.71 9.30 23.85
CA LYS A 93 -9.73 10.72 24.22
C LYS A 93 -11.07 11.37 23.89
N LYS A 94 -11.64 11.08 22.71
CA LYS A 94 -12.96 11.60 22.32
C LYS A 94 -14.06 11.10 23.24
N ASP A 95 -14.06 9.80 23.55
CA ASP A 95 -15.07 9.17 24.40
C ASP A 95 -15.00 9.73 25.82
N LYS A 96 -13.79 9.97 26.35
CA LYS A 96 -13.59 10.62 27.65
C LYS A 96 -14.12 12.07 27.68
N LEU A 97 -13.82 12.86 26.65
CA LEU A 97 -14.28 14.24 26.55
C LEU A 97 -15.81 14.31 26.41
N LEU A 98 -16.43 13.37 25.69
CA LEU A 98 -17.88 13.29 25.60
C LEU A 98 -18.51 13.04 26.97
N ALA A 99 -17.97 12.09 27.74
CA ALA A 99 -18.48 11.78 29.07
C ALA A 99 -18.39 12.98 30.03
N GLU A 100 -17.28 13.74 29.97
CA GLU A 100 -17.10 14.95 30.78
C GLU A 100 -18.09 16.06 30.40
N LEU A 101 -18.33 16.27 29.10
CA LEU A 101 -19.32 17.23 28.61
C LEU A 101 -20.76 16.84 29.00
N GLU A 102 -21.11 15.55 28.95
CA GLU A 102 -22.43 15.08 29.37
C GLU A 102 -22.66 15.26 30.88
N ASP A 103 -21.63 15.04 31.70
CA ASP A 103 -21.71 15.25 33.14
C ASP A 103 -21.81 16.73 33.50
N ASP A 104 -21.09 17.59 32.78
CA ASP A 104 -21.17 19.04 32.98
C ASP A 104 -22.49 19.62 32.46
N GLU A 105 -23.06 19.09 31.37
CA GLU A 105 -24.42 19.43 30.94
C GLU A 105 -25.47 19.05 32.00
N LYS A 106 -25.35 17.87 32.62
CA LYS A 106 -26.27 17.44 33.68
C LYS A 106 -26.16 18.34 34.92
N LYS A 107 -24.95 18.77 35.28
CA LYS A 107 -24.72 19.72 36.39
C LYS A 107 -25.28 21.11 36.05
N LEU A 108 -25.05 21.61 34.84
CA LEU A 108 -25.59 22.89 34.37
C LEU A 108 -27.12 22.88 34.31
N LYS A 109 -27.75 21.82 33.78
CA LYS A 109 -29.22 21.67 33.78
C LYS A 109 -29.78 21.65 35.21
N LYS A 110 -29.13 21.00 36.17
CA LYS A 110 -29.54 21.06 37.59
C LYS A 110 -29.33 22.44 38.23
N GLY A 111 -28.27 23.15 37.88
CA GLY A 111 -28.01 24.51 38.37
C GLY A 111 -28.97 25.54 37.81
N LEU A 112 -29.41 25.38 36.56
CA LEU A 112 -30.35 26.29 35.89
C LEU A 112 -31.79 26.15 36.45
N PHE A 113 -32.20 24.97 36.90
CA PHE A 113 -33.49 24.79 37.59
C PHE A 113 -33.53 25.33 39.04
N GLY A 114 -32.40 25.81 39.58
CA GLY A 114 -32.29 26.37 40.93
C GLY A 114 -32.15 27.90 40.98
N LEU A 115 -32.06 28.56 39.82
CA LEU A 115 -31.94 30.01 39.69
C LEU A 115 -33.08 30.53 38.81
N TRP A 116 -34.28 30.63 39.41
CA TRP A 116 -35.45 31.37 38.90
C TRP A 116 -36.22 30.76 37.71
#